data_AF-A0AAU6L8V7-F1
#
_entry.id   AF-A0AAU6L8V7-F1
#
_cell.length_a   1.000
_cell.length_b   1.000
_cell.length_c   1.000
_cell.angle_alpha   90.00
_cell.angle_beta   90.00
_cell.angle_gamma   90.00
#
_symmetry.space_group_name_H-M   'P 1'
#
loop_
_entity.id
_entity.type
_entity.pdbx_description
1 polymer ?
#
loop_
_entity_poly.entity_id
_entity_poly.type
_entity_poly.pdbx_seq_one_letter_code
_entity_poly.pdbx_strand_id
1 'polypeptide(L)'
;MSPYDPSAYPPFAVTVDLVVLTVRRHALCALVVRRGEQPFQGSWALPGGFVRGDEDLAGAAARELSEETGLCAHDPALPGAGNGAHLEQLATYGDPKRDPRMRVVSVAHLVLAPDLPAPRAGGDANSARWAPVDEVLADTDEASTGLAFDHARILADGVERARSKIEYSSLATAFCPPEFTVGELRRVYEAVWGVSLDPRNFHRKVTGTPGFLVPAGGTTTRQGGRPAQLFRAGGATLLNPPMLRPEV
;
A
#
# COMPACT_ATOMS: atom_id res chain seq x y z
N MET A 1 32.46 10.08 -35.51
CA MET A 1 31.11 9.91 -34.93
C MET A 1 30.49 11.29 -34.86
N SER A 2 29.23 11.45 -35.31
CA SER A 2 28.51 12.73 -35.10
C SER A 2 28.41 13.00 -33.59
N PRO A 3 28.64 14.23 -33.11
CA PRO A 3 28.47 14.54 -31.69
C PRO A 3 27.01 14.25 -31.29
N TYR A 4 26.84 13.68 -30.09
CA TYR A 4 25.53 13.42 -29.52
C TYR A 4 24.81 14.74 -29.27
N ASP A 5 23.64 14.93 -29.88
CA ASP A 5 22.77 16.08 -29.66
C ASP A 5 21.64 15.69 -28.69
N PRO A 6 21.71 16.10 -27.40
CA PRO A 6 20.67 15.79 -26.43
C PRO A 6 19.31 16.40 -26.78
N SER A 7 19.27 17.46 -27.60
CA SER A 7 18.02 18.12 -27.99
C SER A 7 17.21 17.34 -29.02
N ALA A 8 17.81 16.31 -29.65
CA ALA A 8 17.11 15.37 -30.52
C ALA A 8 15.98 14.60 -29.80
N TYR A 9 16.00 14.59 -28.46
CA TYR A 9 14.98 13.98 -27.62
C TYR A 9 14.34 15.05 -26.73
N PRO A 10 13.08 15.45 -27.00
CA PRO A 10 12.39 16.42 -26.17
C PRO A 10 12.33 15.96 -24.70
N PRO A 11 12.76 16.79 -23.74
CA PRO A 11 12.69 16.44 -22.33
C PRO A 11 11.23 16.30 -21.89
N PHE A 12 10.98 15.34 -21.00
CA PHE A 12 9.70 15.17 -20.34
C PHE A 12 9.91 15.08 -18.83
N ALA A 13 8.87 15.40 -18.07
CA ALA A 13 8.96 15.38 -16.61
C ALA A 13 8.76 13.96 -16.08
N VAL A 14 9.43 13.66 -14.96
CA VAL A 14 9.24 12.41 -14.22
C VAL A 14 8.61 12.73 -12.87
N THR A 15 7.63 11.92 -12.50
CA THR A 15 6.94 11.99 -11.21
C THR A 15 7.03 10.65 -10.52
N VAL A 16 6.83 10.64 -9.21
CA VAL A 16 6.56 9.44 -8.42
C VAL A 16 5.17 9.57 -7.81
N ASP A 17 4.38 8.49 -7.86
CA ASP A 17 3.08 8.40 -7.22
C ASP A 17 3.09 7.24 -6.21
N LEU A 18 2.47 7.43 -5.05
CA LEU A 18 2.51 6.47 -3.95
C LEU A 18 1.13 5.85 -3.72
N VAL A 19 1.02 4.54 -3.92
CA VAL A 19 -0.11 3.76 -3.44
C VAL A 19 0.18 3.35 -2.00
N VAL A 20 -0.21 4.18 -1.04
CA VAL A 20 -0.01 3.89 0.39
C VAL A 20 -1.24 3.21 0.96
N LEU A 21 -1.08 1.95 1.38
CA LEU A 21 -2.14 1.08 1.88
C LEU A 21 -1.91 0.69 3.34
N THR A 22 -3.01 0.63 4.09
CA THR A 22 -3.03 0.15 5.46
C THR A 22 -4.37 -0.51 5.79
N VAL A 23 -4.42 -1.34 6.83
CA VAL A 23 -5.67 -1.91 7.33
C VAL A 23 -6.17 -1.08 8.51
N ARG A 24 -7.36 -0.49 8.37
CA ARG A 24 -8.00 0.32 9.42
C ARG A 24 -9.46 -0.07 9.58
N ARG A 25 -9.91 -0.25 10.82
CA ARG A 25 -11.31 -0.61 11.14
C ARG A 25 -11.82 -1.79 10.28
N HIS A 26 -10.98 -2.80 10.08
CA HIS A 26 -11.28 -4.00 9.28
C HIS A 26 -11.47 -3.79 7.77
N ALA A 27 -11.01 -2.66 7.22
CA ALA A 27 -10.99 -2.41 5.78
C ALA A 27 -9.57 -2.07 5.30
N LEU A 28 -9.25 -2.43 4.06
CA LEU A 28 -8.10 -1.88 3.36
C LEU A 28 -8.38 -0.42 3.02
N CYS A 29 -7.50 0.47 3.48
CA CYS A 29 -7.59 1.91 3.23
C CYS A 29 -6.38 2.38 2.42
N ALA A 30 -6.63 3.32 1.52
CA ALA A 30 -5.60 4.08 0.82
C ALA A 30 -5.44 5.47 1.43
N LEU A 31 -4.22 6.00 1.38
CA LEU A 31 -3.99 7.42 1.58
C LEU A 31 -4.36 8.17 0.30
N VAL A 32 -5.17 9.21 0.46
CA VAL A 32 -5.47 10.15 -0.61
C VAL A 32 -5.25 11.57 -0.12
N VAL A 33 -4.75 12.42 -1.02
CA VAL A 33 -4.48 13.84 -0.78
C VAL A 33 -5.36 14.70 -1.68
N ARG A 34 -5.81 15.85 -1.19
CA ARG A 34 -6.64 16.79 -1.93
C ARG A 34 -5.75 17.80 -2.63
N ARG A 35 -5.84 17.86 -3.96
CA ARG A 35 -4.98 18.76 -4.76
C ARG A 35 -5.29 20.22 -4.46
N GLY A 36 -4.26 21.00 -4.12
CA GLY A 36 -4.35 22.45 -3.91
C GLY A 36 -4.25 23.27 -5.20
N GLU A 37 -3.80 22.67 -6.30
CA GLU A 37 -3.44 23.37 -7.54
C GLU A 37 -4.08 22.75 -8.78
N GLN A 38 -4.23 23.55 -9.85
CA GLN A 38 -4.65 23.08 -11.17
C GLN A 38 -3.55 22.24 -11.85
N PRO A 39 -3.90 21.29 -12.74
CA PRO A 39 -5.24 20.79 -13.05
C PRO A 39 -5.83 19.96 -11.90
N PHE A 40 -7.14 19.67 -11.95
CA PHE A 40 -7.85 18.86 -10.94
C PHE A 40 -7.78 19.43 -9.51
N GLN A 41 -7.74 20.76 -9.38
CA GLN A 41 -7.77 21.41 -8.07
C GLN A 41 -9.03 20.99 -7.30
N GLY A 42 -8.85 20.59 -6.04
CA GLY A 42 -9.93 20.13 -5.18
C GLY A 42 -10.29 18.65 -5.34
N SER A 43 -9.81 17.96 -6.38
CA SER A 43 -9.93 16.51 -6.54
C SER A 43 -9.00 15.76 -5.58
N TRP A 44 -9.37 14.53 -5.25
CA TRP A 44 -8.47 13.60 -4.57
C TRP A 44 -7.41 13.05 -5.53
N ALA A 45 -6.24 12.70 -5.01
CA ALA A 45 -5.13 12.13 -5.75
C ALA A 45 -4.35 11.18 -4.84
N LEU A 46 -3.55 10.30 -5.44
CA LEU A 46 -2.47 9.65 -4.72
C LEU A 46 -1.41 10.70 -4.31
N PRO A 47 -0.76 10.53 -3.15
CA PRO A 47 0.43 11.28 -2.79
C PRO A 47 1.52 11.11 -3.85
N GLY A 48 2.24 12.17 -4.17
CA GLY A 48 3.24 12.12 -5.22
C GLY A 48 3.65 13.50 -5.72
N GLY A 49 4.73 13.52 -6.50
CA GLY A 49 5.30 14.75 -6.99
C GLY A 49 6.42 14.54 -8.00
N PHE A 50 7.00 15.64 -8.45
CA PHE A 50 8.06 15.63 -9.44
C PHE A 50 9.39 15.20 -8.83
N VAL A 51 10.16 14.43 -9.61
CA VAL A 51 11.54 14.07 -9.29
C VAL A 51 12.42 15.32 -9.45
N ARG A 52 13.19 15.64 -8.41
CA ARG A 52 14.14 16.77 -8.39
C ARG A 52 15.46 16.39 -9.06
N GLY A 53 16.27 17.40 -9.41
CA GLY A 53 17.52 17.18 -10.15
C GLY A 53 18.65 16.51 -9.34
N ASP A 54 18.50 16.44 -8.02
CA ASP A 54 19.48 15.95 -7.05
C ASP A 54 19.05 14.67 -6.32
N GLU A 55 17.97 14.01 -6.77
CA GLU A 55 17.45 12.77 -6.20
C GLU A 55 17.22 11.69 -7.26
N ASP A 56 17.25 10.42 -6.85
CA ASP A 56 16.79 9.31 -7.68
C ASP A 56 15.30 9.01 -7.41
N LEU A 57 14.73 8.02 -8.11
CA LEU A 57 13.31 7.66 -7.99
C LEU A 57 12.94 7.17 -6.59
N ALA A 58 13.85 6.44 -5.93
CA ALA A 58 13.62 5.93 -4.59
C ALA A 58 13.68 7.06 -3.55
N GLY A 59 14.62 7.99 -3.72
CA GLY A 59 14.74 9.22 -2.93
C GLY A 59 13.52 10.11 -3.07
N ALA A 60 13.03 10.32 -4.29
CA ALA A 60 11.79 11.04 -4.55
C ALA A 60 10.61 10.35 -3.85
N ALA A 61 10.45 9.04 -4.01
CA ALA A 61 9.35 8.30 -3.37
C ALA A 61 9.41 8.36 -1.83
N ALA A 62 10.60 8.26 -1.24
CA ALA A 62 10.79 8.37 0.20
C ALA A 62 10.50 9.80 0.71
N ARG A 63 10.88 10.83 -0.05
CA ARG A 63 10.59 12.23 0.26
C ARG A 63 9.09 12.50 0.23
N GLU A 64 8.41 12.15 -0.86
CA GLU A 64 6.96 12.32 -1.00
C GLU A 64 6.21 11.55 0.09
N LEU A 65 6.65 10.34 0.44
CA LEU A 65 6.07 9.56 1.53
C LEU A 65 6.21 10.30 2.87
N SER A 66 7.40 10.82 3.17
CA SER A 66 7.68 11.55 4.40
C SER A 66 6.93 12.86 4.49
N GLU A 67 6.87 13.64 3.40
CA GLU A 67 6.17 14.94 3.34
C GLU A 67 4.67 14.79 3.62
N GLU A 68 4.02 13.72 3.13
CA GLU A 68 2.56 13.53 3.22
C GLU A 68 2.09 12.67 4.42
N THR A 69 2.96 11.80 4.92
CA THR A 69 2.60 10.84 5.98
C THR A 69 3.40 11.00 7.26
N GLY A 70 4.53 11.71 7.22
CA GLY A 70 5.53 11.72 8.28
C GLY A 70 6.23 10.37 8.48
N LEU A 71 6.08 9.41 7.55
CA LEU A 71 6.76 8.12 7.58
C LEU A 71 8.14 8.22 6.95
N CYS A 72 9.15 7.71 7.66
CA CYS A 72 10.44 7.42 7.05
C CYS A 72 10.33 6.10 6.29
N ALA A 73 10.56 6.11 4.98
CA ALA A 73 10.74 4.87 4.23
C ALA A 73 11.94 4.10 4.83
N HIS A 74 11.77 2.80 5.08
CA HIS A 74 12.89 1.92 5.38
C HIS A 74 13.46 1.35 4.07
N ASP A 75 14.78 1.22 4.01
CA ASP A 75 15.49 0.65 2.86
C ASP A 75 15.04 -0.81 2.63
N PRO A 76 14.49 -1.17 1.45
CA PRO A 76 14.10 -2.54 1.13
C PRO A 76 15.26 -3.54 1.05
N ALA A 77 16.52 -3.07 0.97
CA ALA A 77 17.72 -3.90 0.96
C ALA A 77 18.31 -4.17 2.36
N LEU A 78 17.85 -3.46 3.39
CA LEU A 78 18.28 -3.67 4.77
C LEU A 78 17.20 -4.46 5.54
N PRO A 79 17.56 -5.53 6.27
CA PRO A 79 16.63 -6.19 7.18
C PRO A 79 16.32 -5.24 8.34
N GLY A 80 15.31 -4.38 8.14
CA GLY A 80 14.80 -3.49 9.16
C GLY A 80 14.20 -4.29 10.32
N ALA A 81 14.70 -4.03 11.53
CA ALA A 81 14.13 -4.54 12.76
C ALA A 81 12.70 -4.01 12.93
N GLY A 82 11.71 -4.90 12.93
CA GLY A 82 10.36 -4.69 13.46
C GLY A 82 9.51 -3.58 12.80
N ASN A 83 8.41 -3.98 12.16
CA ASN A 83 7.29 -3.09 11.80
C ASN A 83 7.54 -2.01 10.74
N GLY A 84 8.57 -2.17 9.89
CA GLY A 84 8.81 -1.25 8.77
C GLY A 84 7.78 -1.38 7.64
N ALA A 85 7.48 -0.27 6.97
CA ALA A 85 6.61 -0.25 5.79
C ALA A 85 7.22 -1.08 4.64
N HIS A 86 6.42 -1.93 3.99
CA HIS A 86 6.83 -2.61 2.75
C HIS A 86 6.77 -1.60 1.61
N LEU A 87 7.91 -1.26 1.03
CA LEU A 87 8.03 -0.36 -0.12
C LEU A 87 8.55 -1.14 -1.33
N GLU A 88 7.84 -1.09 -2.44
CA GLU A 88 8.31 -1.62 -3.73
C GLU A 88 7.86 -0.74 -4.91
N GLN A 89 8.62 -0.73 -5.99
CA GLN A 89 8.15 -0.15 -7.24
C GLN A 89 6.99 -0.98 -7.79
N LEU A 90 5.88 -0.32 -8.11
CA LEU A 90 4.66 -0.96 -8.63
C LEU A 90 4.74 -1.16 -10.15
N ALA A 91 4.80 -0.04 -10.87
CA ALA A 91 4.79 0.05 -12.33
C ALA A 91 5.17 1.46 -12.80
N THR A 92 5.40 1.61 -14.11
CA THR A 92 5.66 2.91 -14.75
C THR A 92 4.51 3.26 -15.70
N TYR A 93 3.97 4.47 -15.56
CA TYR A 93 2.84 4.99 -16.33
C TYR A 93 3.31 6.12 -17.23
N GLY A 94 3.23 5.90 -18.55
CA GLY A 94 3.82 6.81 -19.54
C GLY A 94 2.89 7.17 -20.69
N ASP A 95 1.58 7.01 -20.53
CA ASP A 95 0.60 7.44 -21.54
C ASP A 95 0.81 8.95 -21.84
N PRO A 96 1.00 9.35 -23.11
CA PRO A 96 1.27 10.75 -23.45
C PRO A 96 0.20 11.75 -23.01
N LYS A 97 -1.02 11.29 -22.72
CA LYS A 97 -2.18 12.11 -22.33
C LYS A 97 -2.53 11.98 -20.84
N ARG A 98 -1.76 11.23 -20.04
CA ARG A 98 -2.06 11.06 -18.61
C ARG A 98 -2.09 12.38 -17.83
N ASP A 99 -1.25 13.32 -18.24
CA ASP A 99 -1.16 14.65 -17.67
C ASP A 99 -1.47 15.70 -18.75
N PRO A 100 -2.45 16.59 -18.56
CA PRO A 100 -2.82 17.59 -19.56
C PRO A 100 -1.81 18.73 -19.68
N ARG A 101 -0.84 18.86 -18.77
CA ARG A 101 0.11 19.97 -18.75
C ARG A 101 1.26 19.78 -19.74
N MET A 102 1.86 18.59 -19.74
CA MET A 102 3.04 18.24 -20.53
C MET A 102 3.22 16.73 -20.58
N ARG A 103 4.23 16.25 -21.33
CA ARG A 103 4.61 14.84 -21.24
C ARG A 103 5.16 14.56 -19.83
N VAL A 104 4.49 13.67 -19.12
CA VAL A 104 4.90 13.19 -17.79
C VAL A 104 4.95 11.67 -17.81
N VAL A 105 6.00 11.11 -17.23
CA VAL A 105 6.09 9.69 -16.87
C VAL A 105 6.02 9.59 -15.36
N SER A 106 5.11 8.76 -14.84
CA SER A 106 5.05 8.47 -13.41
C SER A 106 5.63 7.11 -13.10
N VAL A 107 6.49 7.03 -12.08
CA VAL A 107 6.98 5.78 -11.51
C VAL A 107 6.25 5.57 -10.18
N ALA A 108 5.25 4.69 -10.21
CA ALA A 108 4.43 4.44 -9.04
C ALA A 108 5.11 3.45 -8.09
N HIS A 109 4.93 3.66 -6.79
CA HIS A 109 5.40 2.77 -5.73
C HIS A 109 4.23 2.30 -4.88
N LEU A 110 4.30 1.05 -4.43
CA LEU A 110 3.39 0.49 -3.44
C LEU A 110 4.04 0.58 -2.07
N VAL A 111 3.31 1.16 -1.12
CA VAL A 111 3.63 1.14 0.31
C VAL A 111 2.54 0.37 1.03
N LEU A 112 2.90 -0.68 1.76
CA LEU A 112 1.95 -1.49 2.55
C LEU A 112 2.47 -1.60 3.99
N ALA A 113 1.76 -1.01 4.93
CA ALA A 113 2.28 -0.87 6.29
C ALA A 113 1.19 -0.83 7.38
N PRO A 114 1.47 -1.42 8.56
CA PRO A 114 0.59 -1.32 9.72
C PRO A 114 0.68 0.05 10.41
N ASP A 115 -0.35 0.40 11.18
CA ASP A 115 -0.32 1.48 12.18
C ASP A 115 0.24 2.83 11.68
N LEU A 116 0.01 3.13 10.39
CA LEU A 116 0.44 4.41 9.83
C LEU A 116 -0.22 5.55 10.59
N PRO A 117 0.48 6.68 10.85
CA PRO A 117 -0.08 7.79 11.63
C PRO A 117 -1.30 8.39 10.93
N ALA A 118 -2.04 9.23 11.66
CA ALA A 118 -2.99 10.12 11.01
C ALA A 118 -2.21 10.98 9.98
N PRO A 119 -2.74 11.12 8.75
CA PRO A 119 -2.02 11.82 7.71
C PRO A 119 -1.82 13.28 8.12
N ARG A 120 -0.64 13.82 7.83
CA ARG A 120 -0.28 15.20 8.12
C ARG A 120 -0.14 15.90 6.79
N ALA A 121 -1.21 16.50 6.30
CA ALA A 121 -1.06 17.41 5.19
C ALA A 121 -0.48 18.73 5.71
N GLY A 122 0.48 19.30 4.98
CA GLY A 122 1.07 20.59 5.30
C GLY A 122 -0.01 21.66 5.46
N GLY A 123 -0.26 22.07 6.71
CA GLY A 123 -1.06 23.25 7.07
C GLY A 123 -2.55 23.02 7.37
N ASP A 124 -3.22 22.05 6.75
CA ASP A 124 -4.66 21.84 6.95
C ASP A 124 -5.02 20.35 7.05
N ALA A 125 -5.58 19.92 8.18
CA ALA A 125 -5.90 18.50 8.44
C ALA A 125 -6.97 17.91 7.48
N ASN A 126 -7.57 18.75 6.63
CA ASN A 126 -8.58 18.39 5.65
C ASN A 126 -8.03 18.02 4.25
N SER A 127 -6.72 18.15 4.00
CA SER A 127 -6.14 17.88 2.68
C SER A 127 -5.52 16.49 2.52
N ALA A 128 -5.57 15.62 3.54
CA ALA A 128 -5.20 14.21 3.41
C ALA A 128 -6.08 13.32 4.30
N ARG A 129 -6.45 12.12 3.82
CA ARG A 129 -7.24 11.16 4.61
C ARG A 129 -6.95 9.71 4.24
N TRP A 130 -7.17 8.84 5.21
CA TRP A 130 -7.33 7.40 4.97
C TRP A 130 -8.77 7.12 4.54
N ALA A 131 -8.96 6.61 3.32
CA ALA A 131 -10.27 6.24 2.79
C ALA A 131 -10.28 4.75 2.41
N PRO A 132 -11.38 4.00 2.67
CA PRO A 132 -11.53 2.63 2.19
C PRO A 132 -11.29 2.54 0.68
N VAL A 133 -10.53 1.54 0.22
CA VAL A 133 -10.19 1.42 -1.20
C VAL A 133 -11.43 1.27 -2.08
N ASP A 134 -12.45 0.58 -1.58
CA ASP A 134 -13.72 0.38 -2.29
C ASP A 134 -14.51 1.69 -2.43
N GLU A 135 -14.43 2.61 -1.46
CA GLU A 135 -15.02 3.96 -1.55
C GLU A 135 -14.31 4.76 -2.65
N VAL A 136 -12.97 4.79 -2.60
CA VAL A 136 -12.15 5.60 -3.53
C VAL A 136 -12.25 5.10 -4.97
N LEU A 137 -12.37 3.79 -5.17
CA LEU A 137 -12.50 3.19 -6.50
C LEU A 137 -13.95 3.17 -7.01
N ALA A 138 -14.96 3.19 -6.13
CA ALA A 138 -16.36 3.29 -6.53
C ALA A 138 -16.75 4.70 -7.02
N ASP A 139 -16.03 5.73 -6.59
CA ASP A 139 -16.24 7.16 -6.94
C ASP A 139 -15.88 7.50 -8.41
N THR A 140 -16.30 6.65 -9.36
CA THR A 140 -16.10 6.81 -10.81
C THR A 140 -17.36 7.27 -11.56
N ASP A 141 -18.47 7.49 -10.85
CA ASP A 141 -19.69 8.05 -11.43
C ASP A 141 -19.50 9.51 -11.88
N GLU A 142 -20.21 9.92 -12.94
CA GLU A 142 -20.06 11.22 -13.63
C GLU A 142 -20.21 12.48 -12.73
N ALA A 143 -20.75 12.35 -11.52
CA ALA A 143 -20.92 13.43 -10.54
C ALA A 143 -19.80 13.49 -9.47
N SER A 144 -19.01 12.43 -9.33
CA SER A 144 -17.84 12.37 -8.45
C SER A 144 -16.64 12.95 -9.21
N THR A 145 -15.97 13.95 -8.62
CA THR A 145 -14.58 14.25 -9.01
C THR A 145 -13.71 13.11 -8.48
N GLY A 146 -13.68 11.99 -9.21
CA GLY A 146 -12.83 10.84 -8.91
C GLY A 146 -11.35 11.22 -8.80
N LEU A 147 -10.49 10.22 -8.61
CA LEU A 147 -9.06 10.49 -8.49
C LEU A 147 -8.50 11.23 -9.70
N ALA A 148 -7.69 12.26 -9.46
CA ALA A 148 -7.08 13.10 -10.49
C ALA A 148 -6.19 12.27 -11.45
N PHE A 149 -6.04 12.73 -12.68
CA PHE A 149 -5.23 12.08 -13.71
C PHE A 149 -5.65 10.62 -13.95
N ASP A 150 -4.70 9.69 -14.02
CA ASP A 150 -4.90 8.25 -14.13
C ASP A 150 -4.78 7.52 -12.77
N HIS A 151 -4.87 8.25 -11.64
CA HIS A 151 -4.59 7.71 -10.31
C HIS A 151 -5.54 6.60 -9.87
N ALA A 152 -6.77 6.56 -10.39
CA ALA A 152 -7.69 5.43 -10.16
C ALA A 152 -7.13 4.10 -10.70
N ARG A 153 -6.48 4.14 -11.87
CA ARG A 153 -5.79 2.98 -12.45
C ARG A 153 -4.59 2.58 -11.59
N ILE A 154 -3.76 3.56 -11.21
CA ILE A 154 -2.57 3.32 -10.36
C ILE A 154 -2.97 2.69 -9.03
N LEU A 155 -4.04 3.20 -8.39
CA LEU A 155 -4.57 2.64 -7.15
C LEU A 155 -5.08 1.21 -7.34
N ALA A 156 -5.86 0.95 -8.39
CA ALA A 156 -6.38 -0.40 -8.68
C ALA A 156 -5.24 -1.42 -8.86
N ASP A 157 -4.21 -1.06 -9.64
CA ASP A 157 -3.02 -1.89 -9.84
C ASP A 157 -2.27 -2.15 -8.52
N GLY A 158 -2.14 -1.12 -7.67
CA GLY A 158 -1.48 -1.24 -6.38
C GLY A 158 -2.26 -2.08 -5.36
N VAL A 159 -3.60 -1.98 -5.35
CA VAL A 159 -4.48 -2.82 -4.54
C VAL A 159 -4.35 -4.28 -4.97
N GLU A 160 -4.39 -4.59 -6.25
CA GLU A 160 -4.24 -5.97 -6.71
C GLU A 160 -2.83 -6.51 -6.41
N ARG A 161 -1.79 -5.68 -6.57
CA ARG A 161 -0.43 -6.06 -6.15
C ARG A 161 -0.37 -6.41 -4.66
N ALA A 162 -0.97 -5.61 -3.80
CA ALA A 162 -1.03 -5.86 -2.36
C ALA A 162 -1.78 -7.17 -2.04
N ARG A 163 -2.90 -7.42 -2.71
CA ARG A 163 -3.68 -8.65 -2.58
C ARG A 163 -2.87 -9.88 -2.98
N SER A 164 -2.18 -9.85 -4.11
CA SER A 164 -1.30 -10.94 -4.53
C SER A 164 -0.11 -11.11 -3.57
N LYS A 165 0.47 -10.01 -3.06
CA LYS A 165 1.65 -10.06 -2.18
C LYS A 165 1.41 -10.88 -0.92
N ILE A 166 0.23 -10.75 -0.30
CA ILE A 166 -0.11 -11.50 0.92
C ILE A 166 -0.47 -12.97 0.67
N GLU A 167 -0.62 -13.39 -0.60
CA GLU A 167 -0.82 -14.80 -0.95
C GLU A 167 0.44 -15.63 -0.74
N TYR A 168 1.59 -15.07 -1.10
CA TYR A 168 2.87 -15.79 -1.09
C TYR A 168 3.88 -15.28 -0.07
N SER A 169 3.56 -14.25 0.73
CA SER A 169 4.45 -13.71 1.75
C SER A 169 3.80 -13.64 3.13
N SER A 170 4.62 -13.54 4.17
CA SER A 170 4.15 -13.36 5.55
C SER A 170 3.74 -11.92 5.90
N LEU A 171 3.68 -11.02 4.91
CA LEU A 171 3.47 -9.58 5.13
C LEU A 171 2.19 -9.25 5.92
N ALA A 172 1.16 -10.09 5.84
CA ALA A 172 -0.07 -9.93 6.62
C ALA A 172 0.17 -9.95 8.14
N THR A 173 1.21 -10.61 8.65
CA THR A 173 1.49 -10.62 10.10
C THR A 173 2.02 -9.28 10.60
N ALA A 174 2.55 -8.42 9.72
CA ALA A 174 2.96 -7.07 10.10
C ALA A 174 1.76 -6.22 10.57
N PHE A 175 0.55 -6.52 10.10
CA PHE A 175 -0.71 -5.87 10.49
C PHE A 175 -1.30 -6.38 11.81
N CYS A 176 -0.64 -7.33 12.46
CA CYS A 176 -1.05 -7.86 13.74
C CYS A 176 -0.18 -7.28 14.88
N PRO A 177 -0.71 -7.18 16.12
CA PRO A 177 0.12 -6.91 17.30
C PRO A 177 1.24 -7.95 17.44
N PRO A 178 2.30 -7.70 18.23
CA PRO A 178 3.40 -8.66 18.40
C PRO A 178 2.95 -10.07 18.79
N GLU A 179 1.87 -10.19 19.56
CA GLU A 179 1.16 -11.44 19.82
C GLU A 179 -0.30 -11.35 19.36
N PHE A 180 -0.68 -12.31 18.52
CA PHE A 180 -1.98 -12.32 17.86
C PHE A 180 -2.60 -13.71 17.78
N THR A 181 -3.91 -13.74 17.61
CA THR A 181 -4.70 -14.94 17.36
C THR A 181 -4.81 -15.17 15.86
N VAL A 182 -5.02 -16.42 15.45
CA VAL A 182 -5.39 -16.74 14.07
C VAL A 182 -6.61 -15.94 13.60
N GLY A 183 -7.54 -15.63 14.51
CA GLY A 183 -8.71 -14.80 14.22
C GLY A 183 -8.37 -13.34 13.88
N GLU A 184 -7.36 -12.75 14.52
CA GLU A 184 -6.84 -11.43 14.12
C GLU A 184 -6.22 -11.47 12.73
N LEU A 185 -5.33 -12.44 12.49
CA LEU A 185 -4.68 -12.59 11.19
C LEU A 185 -5.71 -12.79 10.08
N ARG A 186 -6.73 -13.62 10.32
CA ARG A 186 -7.82 -13.83 9.36
C ARG A 186 -8.50 -12.51 8.99
N ARG A 187 -8.79 -11.63 9.96
CA ARG A 187 -9.40 -10.33 9.69
C ARG A 187 -8.51 -9.42 8.84
N VAL A 188 -7.19 -9.52 8.94
CA VAL A 188 -6.27 -8.81 8.04
C VAL A 188 -6.44 -9.32 6.60
N TYR A 189 -6.42 -10.63 6.40
CA TYR A 189 -6.62 -11.23 5.07
C TYR A 189 -7.99 -10.86 4.49
N GLU A 190 -9.06 -10.94 5.28
CA GLU A 190 -10.41 -10.54 4.87
C GLU A 190 -10.48 -9.06 4.49
N ALA A 191 -9.82 -8.18 5.26
CA ALA A 191 -9.77 -6.75 4.97
C ALA A 191 -9.00 -6.43 3.67
N VAL A 192 -7.89 -7.12 3.41
CA VAL A 192 -7.06 -6.90 2.20
C VAL A 192 -7.72 -7.51 0.95
N TRP A 193 -8.25 -8.72 1.05
CA TRP A 193 -8.87 -9.41 -0.07
C TRP A 193 -10.32 -8.99 -0.35
N GLY A 194 -11.01 -8.37 0.62
CA GLY A 194 -12.41 -7.97 0.46
C GLY A 194 -13.39 -9.15 0.45
N VAL A 195 -13.00 -10.29 1.01
CA VAL A 195 -13.81 -11.53 1.03
C VAL A 195 -13.86 -12.13 2.43
N SER A 196 -14.90 -12.88 2.75
CA SER A 196 -14.99 -13.65 3.99
C SER A 196 -14.26 -14.99 3.86
N LEU A 197 -13.50 -15.38 4.88
CA LEU A 197 -12.72 -16.61 4.90
C LEU A 197 -13.28 -17.61 5.91
N ASP A 198 -13.37 -18.88 5.51
CA ASP A 198 -13.77 -19.95 6.43
C ASP A 198 -12.75 -20.07 7.59
N PRO A 199 -13.19 -19.89 8.86
CA PRO A 199 -12.28 -19.87 9.99
C PRO A 199 -11.48 -21.16 10.18
N ARG A 200 -12.07 -22.33 9.88
CA ARG A 200 -11.43 -23.64 10.11
C ARG A 200 -10.36 -23.93 9.07
N ASN A 201 -10.68 -23.70 7.80
CA ASN A 201 -9.75 -23.86 6.68
C ASN A 201 -8.60 -22.87 6.80
N PHE A 202 -8.89 -21.60 7.11
CA PHE A 202 -7.86 -20.59 7.35
C PHE A 202 -6.94 -21.02 8.48
N HIS A 203 -7.49 -21.42 9.64
CA HIS A 203 -6.70 -21.88 10.76
C HIS A 203 -5.79 -23.05 10.40
N ARG A 204 -6.34 -24.12 9.81
CA ARG A 204 -5.56 -25.29 9.39
C ARG A 204 -4.42 -24.90 8.46
N LYS A 205 -4.68 -23.99 7.52
CA LYS A 205 -3.69 -23.55 6.55
C LYS A 205 -2.58 -22.75 7.22
N VAL A 206 -2.89 -21.69 7.98
CA VAL A 206 -1.85 -20.81 8.55
C VAL A 206 -1.01 -21.48 9.63
N THR A 207 -1.59 -22.40 10.42
CA THR A 207 -0.82 -23.15 11.43
C THR A 207 -0.07 -24.33 10.83
N GLY A 208 -0.48 -24.80 9.64
CA GLY A 208 0.18 -25.88 8.90
C GLY A 208 1.33 -25.41 8.00
N THR A 209 1.39 -24.11 7.65
CA THR A 209 2.46 -23.54 6.82
C THR A 209 3.75 -23.39 7.65
N PRO A 210 4.83 -24.12 7.31
CA PRO A 210 6.07 -24.10 8.09
C PRO A 210 6.66 -22.69 8.19
N GLY A 211 7.06 -22.30 9.40
CA GLY A 211 7.72 -21.02 9.64
C GLY A 211 6.82 -19.78 9.51
N PHE A 212 5.53 -19.93 9.20
CA PHE A 212 4.62 -18.79 9.11
C PHE A 212 4.24 -18.23 10.47
N LEU A 213 3.85 -19.11 11.41
CA LEU A 213 3.44 -18.76 12.76
C LEU A 213 4.21 -19.58 13.80
N VAL A 214 4.53 -18.95 14.93
CA VAL A 214 5.14 -19.62 16.09
C VAL A 214 4.21 -19.45 17.30
N PRO A 215 3.89 -20.52 18.05
CA PRO A 215 3.12 -20.40 19.29
C PRO A 215 3.81 -19.47 20.29
N ALA A 216 3.07 -18.50 20.85
CA ALA A 216 3.60 -17.54 21.82
C ALA A 216 3.60 -18.07 23.27
N GLY A 217 2.97 -19.23 23.52
CA GLY A 217 2.79 -19.77 24.86
C GLY A 217 1.74 -19.00 25.66
N GLY A 218 0.48 -19.09 25.25
CA GLY A 218 -0.61 -18.41 25.96
C GLY A 218 -1.95 -18.49 25.23
N THR A 219 -3.00 -18.04 25.92
CA THR A 219 -4.32 -17.85 25.33
C THR A 219 -4.89 -16.48 25.70
N THR A 220 -5.86 -16.00 24.93
CA THR A 220 -6.56 -14.75 25.20
C THR A 220 -8.06 -14.92 25.00
N THR A 221 -8.85 -14.16 25.76
CA THR A 221 -10.30 -14.03 25.59
C THR A 221 -10.70 -12.66 25.03
N ARG A 222 -9.75 -11.89 24.48
CA ARG A 222 -9.98 -10.51 24.00
C ARG A 222 -10.99 -10.40 22.86
N GLN A 223 -11.25 -11.49 22.13
CA GLN A 223 -12.26 -11.55 21.07
C GLN A 223 -13.60 -12.14 21.56
N GLY A 224 -13.74 -12.36 22.87
CA GLY A 224 -14.87 -13.07 23.47
C GLY A 224 -14.81 -14.59 23.25
N GLY A 225 -15.68 -15.32 23.95
CA GLY A 225 -15.80 -16.78 23.79
C GLY A 225 -14.68 -17.59 24.47
N ARG A 226 -14.37 -18.75 23.88
CA ARG A 226 -13.35 -19.67 24.40
C ARG A 226 -11.94 -19.06 24.26
N PRO A 227 -11.02 -19.35 25.20
CA PRO A 227 -9.64 -18.87 25.09
C PRO A 227 -9.00 -19.28 23.75
N ALA A 228 -8.53 -18.30 22.99
CA ALA A 228 -7.86 -18.48 21.71
C ALA A 228 -6.34 -18.47 21.88
N GLN A 229 -5.64 -19.37 21.23
CA GLN A 229 -4.17 -19.46 21.30
C GLN A 229 -3.50 -18.22 20.69
N LEU A 230 -2.45 -17.75 21.35
CA LEU A 230 -1.58 -16.67 20.87
C LEU A 230 -0.42 -17.21 20.04
N PHE A 231 -0.11 -16.48 18.97
CA PHE A 231 0.96 -16.72 18.02
C PHE A 231 1.79 -15.44 17.83
N ARG A 232 3.01 -15.62 17.35
CA ARG A 232 3.90 -14.58 16.83
C ARG A 232 4.20 -14.87 15.36
N ALA A 233 4.61 -13.85 14.61
CA ALA A 233 5.15 -14.05 13.27
C ALA A 233 6.36 -15.00 13.34
N GLY A 234 6.42 -15.99 12.45
CA GLY A 234 7.58 -16.84 12.29
C GLY A 234 8.64 -16.20 11.39
N GLY A 235 9.72 -16.96 11.12
CA GLY A 235 10.84 -16.47 10.30
C GLY A 235 10.64 -16.59 8.79
N ALA A 236 9.54 -17.19 8.31
CA ALA A 236 9.30 -17.33 6.88
C ALA A 236 8.92 -15.98 6.26
N THR A 237 9.61 -15.58 5.20
CA THR A 237 9.25 -14.42 4.37
C THR A 237 8.34 -14.81 3.20
N LEU A 238 8.47 -16.05 2.71
CA LEU A 238 7.64 -16.65 1.67
C LEU A 238 6.81 -17.80 2.24
N LEU A 239 5.57 -17.94 1.75
CA LEU A 239 4.65 -18.99 2.16
C LEU A 239 4.66 -20.15 1.17
N ASN A 240 4.96 -21.35 1.66
CA ASN A 240 4.86 -22.59 0.89
C ASN A 240 4.09 -23.65 1.70
N PRO A 241 2.89 -24.08 1.26
CA PRO A 241 2.17 -23.60 0.07
C PRO A 241 1.59 -22.17 0.25
N PRO A 242 1.35 -21.42 -0.83
CA PRO A 242 0.75 -20.09 -0.75
C PRO A 242 -0.69 -20.12 -0.21
N MET A 243 -1.10 -18.98 0.33
CA MET A 243 -2.46 -18.65 0.77
C MET A 243 -3.24 -18.10 -0.42
N LEU A 244 -3.96 -18.94 -1.15
CA LEU A 244 -4.72 -18.48 -2.31
C LEU A 244 -5.96 -17.69 -1.90
N ARG A 245 -6.18 -16.54 -2.54
CA ARG A 245 -7.44 -15.80 -2.45
C ARG A 245 -8.56 -16.67 -3.06
N PRO A 246 -9.72 -16.84 -2.38
CA PRO A 246 -10.87 -17.50 -2.98
C PRO A 246 -11.30 -16.79 -4.27
N GLU A 247 -11.65 -17.56 -5.30
CA GLU A 247 -12.35 -17.02 -6.47
C GLU A 247 -13.75 -16.57 -6.03
N VAL A 248 -14.13 -15.35 -6.40
CA VAL A 248 -15.47 -14.76 -6.14
C VAL A 248 -16.35 -14.96 -7.37
#